data_AF-A0A6C0BRL2-F1
#
_entry.id   AF-A0A6C0BRL2-F1
#
_cell.length_a   1.000
_cell.length_b   1.000
_cell.length_c   1.000
_cell.angle_alpha   90.00
_cell.angle_beta   90.00
_cell.angle_gamma   90.00
#
_symmetry.space_group_name_H-M   'P 1'
#
loop_
_entity.id
_entity.type
_entity.pdbx_description
1 polymer ?
#
loop_
_entity_poly.entity_id
_entity_poly.type
_entity_poly.pdbx_seq_one_letter_code
_entity_poly.pdbx_strand_id
1 'polypeptide(L)'
;MSSNRLMYDTCEYKQRLQESVTSIDFLLDPIKYEHKGRCRMELGILGGTNVSHIKGNLVDLENDLRGQNRPATNCTEYKFIPSNDNFLQGKEYIKPVNHPKVDTDMQHLPSCQMIDYKQIPRPLAKKN
;
A
#
# COMPACT_ATOMS: atom_id res chain seq x y z
N MET A 1 13.38 29.27 -30.94
CA MET A 1 14.74 29.72 -30.54
C MET A 1 14.62 30.23 -29.11
N SER A 2 15.26 29.73 -28.07
CA SER A 2 16.39 28.80 -27.95
C SER A 2 16.37 28.19 -26.53
N SER A 3 16.41 26.87 -26.41
CA SER A 3 16.76 26.19 -25.16
C SER A 3 18.18 26.60 -24.77
N ASN A 4 18.32 27.33 -23.67
CA ASN A 4 19.63 27.63 -23.10
C ASN A 4 19.99 26.53 -22.09
N ARG A 5 21.20 25.98 -22.21
CA ARG A 5 21.70 24.74 -21.59
C ARG A 5 21.61 24.67 -20.05
N LEU A 6 21.42 25.81 -19.37
CA LEU A 6 21.39 25.92 -17.91
C LEU A 6 20.02 25.57 -17.27
N MET A 7 18.93 25.50 -18.04
CA MET A 7 17.61 25.10 -17.51
C MET A 7 17.49 23.57 -17.30
N TYR A 8 18.39 22.79 -17.89
CA TYR A 8 18.42 21.32 -17.81
C TYR A 8 19.53 20.81 -16.89
N ASP A 9 19.99 21.64 -15.96
CA ASP A 9 21.05 21.22 -15.05
C ASP A 9 20.54 20.09 -14.17
N THR A 10 21.20 18.93 -14.26
CA THR A 10 20.72 17.67 -13.68
C THR A 10 20.62 17.73 -12.15
N CYS A 11 21.26 18.70 -11.51
CA CYS A 11 21.20 18.95 -10.08
C CYS A 11 19.91 19.65 -9.64
N GLU A 12 19.44 20.69 -10.35
CA GLU A 12 18.18 21.40 -10.02
C GLU A 12 16.97 20.51 -10.28
N TYR A 13 16.97 19.77 -11.39
CA TYR A 13 15.87 18.84 -11.69
C TYR A 13 15.75 17.74 -10.64
N LYS A 14 16.88 17.19 -10.18
CA LYS A 14 16.89 16.19 -9.10
C LYS A 14 16.39 16.77 -7.80
N GLN A 15 16.83 17.98 -7.44
CA GLN A 15 16.41 18.63 -6.20
C GLN A 15 14.92 19.00 -6.22
N ARG A 16 14.39 19.51 -7.33
CA ARG A 16 12.97 19.81 -7.52
C ARG A 16 12.08 18.56 -7.52
N LEU A 17 12.60 17.45 -8.05
CA LEU A 17 11.95 16.14 -7.97
C LEU A 17 11.98 15.56 -6.55
N GLN A 18 13.06 15.80 -5.81
CA GLN A 18 13.20 15.37 -4.42
C GLN A 18 12.30 16.21 -3.48
N GLU A 19 12.18 17.51 -3.72
CA GLU A 19 11.28 18.44 -2.99
C GLU A 19 9.79 18.14 -3.22
N SER A 20 9.42 17.49 -4.33
CA SER A 20 8.02 17.14 -4.63
C SER A 20 7.60 15.77 -4.09
N VAL A 21 8.54 14.87 -3.81
CA VAL A 21 8.24 13.51 -3.31
C VAL A 21 8.35 13.42 -1.78
N THR A 22 9.17 14.25 -1.14
CA THR A 22 9.44 14.19 0.32
C THR A 22 8.20 14.43 1.20
N SER A 23 7.25 15.28 0.80
CA SER A 23 5.98 15.43 1.54
C SER A 23 4.99 14.29 1.28
N ILE A 24 5.12 13.61 0.14
CA ILE A 24 4.24 12.49 -0.24
C ILE A 24 4.57 11.26 0.61
N ASP A 25 5.82 11.03 0.98
CA ASP A 25 6.21 9.89 1.83
C ASP A 25 5.51 9.90 3.20
N PHE A 26 5.23 11.07 3.78
CA PHE A 26 4.45 11.18 5.02
C PHE A 26 2.95 10.94 4.81
N LEU A 27 2.42 11.27 3.63
CA LEU A 27 1.04 10.97 3.24
C LEU A 27 0.84 9.48 2.90
N LEU A 28 1.89 8.83 2.38
CA LEU A 28 1.94 7.43 1.99
C LEU A 28 2.51 6.51 3.08
N ASP A 29 2.62 6.98 4.34
CA ASP A 29 3.12 6.13 5.42
C ASP A 29 2.28 4.86 5.54
N PRO A 30 2.83 3.67 5.26
CA PRO A 30 2.08 2.42 5.30
C PRO A 30 1.56 2.11 6.71
N ILE A 31 2.20 2.65 7.76
CA ILE A 31 1.76 2.48 9.15
C ILE A 31 0.38 3.12 9.39
N LYS A 32 0.02 4.14 8.61
CA LYS A 32 -1.30 4.80 8.68
C LYS A 32 -2.43 3.92 8.16
N TYR A 33 -2.16 3.13 7.13
CA TYR A 33 -3.16 2.30 6.47
C TYR A 33 -3.17 0.86 6.99
N GLU A 34 -2.06 0.42 7.60
CA GLU A 34 -1.90 -0.95 8.01
C GLU A 34 -1.12 -1.10 9.33
N HIS A 35 -1.77 -1.74 10.30
CA HIS A 35 -1.11 -2.09 11.55
C HIS A 35 -0.25 -3.36 11.37
N LYS A 36 0.96 -3.36 11.95
CA LYS A 36 1.87 -4.52 11.93
C LYS A 36 1.25 -5.79 12.51
N GLY A 37 0.35 -5.66 13.50
CA GLY A 37 -0.42 -6.76 14.09
C GLY A 37 -1.81 -6.86 13.49
N ARG A 38 -1.94 -7.22 12.20
CA ARG A 38 -3.25 -7.41 11.57
C ARG A 38 -4.04 -8.49 12.31
N CYS A 39 -5.27 -8.16 12.70
CA CYS A 39 -6.19 -9.12 13.30
C CYS A 39 -7.65 -8.83 12.94
N ARG A 40 -8.48 -9.88 12.97
CA ARG A 40 -9.92 -9.78 12.68
C ARG A 40 -10.67 -9.46 13.97
N MET A 41 -11.66 -8.58 13.89
CA MET A 41 -12.58 -8.32 14.99
C MET A 41 -13.57 -9.48 15.14
N GLU A 42 -13.59 -10.12 16.30
CA GLU A 42 -14.34 -11.38 16.50
C GLU A 42 -15.87 -11.19 16.49
N LEU A 43 -16.36 -10.06 17.02
CA LEU A 43 -17.77 -9.67 17.10
C LEU A 43 -17.94 -8.24 16.57
N GLY A 44 -17.54 -8.01 15.32
CA GLY A 44 -17.36 -6.68 14.73
C GLY A 44 -18.52 -5.67 14.94
N ILE A 45 -18.19 -4.38 14.81
CA ILE A 45 -19.11 -3.26 15.06
C ILE A 45 -20.27 -3.22 14.03
N LEU A 46 -20.03 -3.72 12.80
CA LEU A 46 -20.96 -4.13 11.74
C LEU A 46 -20.09 -4.48 10.51
N GLY A 47 -19.87 -5.76 10.20
CA GLY A 47 -19.22 -6.17 8.94
C GLY A 47 -17.68 -6.25 8.90
N GLY A 48 -17.05 -6.81 9.93
CA GLY A 48 -15.61 -7.16 9.84
C GLY A 48 -15.31 -8.19 8.73
N THR A 49 -14.08 -8.21 8.22
CA THR A 49 -13.67 -9.16 7.17
C THR A 49 -13.58 -10.59 7.74
N ASN A 50 -14.57 -11.44 7.42
CA ASN A 50 -14.57 -12.85 7.81
C ASN A 50 -13.90 -13.77 6.77
N VAL A 51 -13.01 -13.22 5.95
CA VAL A 51 -12.36 -13.90 4.82
C VAL A 51 -10.85 -13.87 5.01
N SER A 52 -10.15 -14.89 4.51
CA SER A 52 -8.69 -14.91 4.46
C SER A 52 -8.15 -13.79 3.58
N HIS A 53 -7.12 -13.11 4.06
CA HIS A 53 -6.35 -12.15 3.28
C HIS A 53 -5.14 -12.84 2.65
N ILE A 54 -4.49 -12.21 1.68
CA ILE A 54 -3.20 -12.71 1.18
C ILE A 54 -2.07 -12.45 2.19
N LYS A 55 -1.03 -13.27 2.15
CA LYS A 55 0.21 -13.04 2.92
C LYS A 55 0.95 -11.78 2.47
N GLY A 56 0.96 -11.51 1.16
CA GLY A 56 1.60 -10.33 0.59
C GLY A 56 0.89 -9.00 0.92
N ASN A 57 1.40 -7.92 0.33
CA ASN A 57 0.76 -6.61 0.42
C ASN A 57 -0.51 -6.57 -0.45
N LEU A 58 -1.65 -6.22 0.16
CA LEU A 58 -2.95 -6.11 -0.53
C LEU A 58 -2.93 -5.02 -1.60
N VAL A 59 -2.26 -3.89 -1.34
CA VAL A 59 -2.21 -2.78 -2.30
C VAL A 59 -1.51 -3.21 -3.59
N ASP A 60 -0.43 -3.98 -3.48
CA ASP A 60 0.32 -4.45 -4.64
C ASP A 60 -0.47 -5.51 -5.43
N LEU A 61 -1.24 -6.36 -4.74
CA LEU A 61 -2.16 -7.29 -5.39
C LEU A 61 -3.24 -6.54 -6.19
N GLU A 62 -3.88 -5.54 -5.59
CA GLU A 62 -4.92 -4.76 -6.27
C GLU A 62 -4.36 -3.97 -7.46
N ASN A 63 -3.15 -3.42 -7.33
CA ASN A 63 -2.46 -2.77 -8.44
C ASN A 63 -2.17 -3.74 -9.59
N ASP A 64 -1.82 -4.99 -9.27
CA ASP A 64 -1.60 -6.07 -10.24
C ASP A 64 -2.89 -6.48 -10.95
N LEU A 65 -3.97 -6.71 -10.19
CA LEU A 65 -5.29 -7.06 -10.72
C LEU A 65 -5.90 -5.94 -11.58
N ARG A 66 -5.61 -4.67 -11.24
CA ARG A 66 -5.97 -3.50 -12.04
C ARG A 66 -5.06 -3.32 -13.27
N GLY A 67 -3.99 -4.09 -13.40
CA GLY A 67 -3.05 -4.03 -14.52
C GLY A 67 -2.17 -2.77 -14.54
N GLN A 68 -2.03 -2.07 -13.42
CA GLN A 68 -1.26 -0.81 -13.36
C GLN A 68 0.25 -1.02 -13.31
N ASN A 69 0.69 -2.21 -12.92
CA ASN A 69 2.10 -2.60 -12.80
C ASN A 69 2.66 -3.21 -14.10
N ARG A 70 1.96 -3.07 -15.22
CA ARG A 70 2.40 -3.53 -16.54
C ARG A 70 2.35 -2.38 -17.55
N PRO A 71 3.33 -2.29 -18.45
CA PRO A 71 3.33 -1.27 -19.48
C PRO A 71 2.20 -1.53 -20.47
N ALA A 72 1.50 -0.47 -20.88
CA ALA A 72 0.46 -0.54 -21.91
C ALA A 72 1.08 -0.86 -23.29
N THR A 73 1.32 -2.13 -23.56
CA THR A 73 1.95 -2.63 -24.78
C THR A 73 1.24 -3.90 -25.28
N ASN A 74 1.28 -4.13 -26.59
CA ASN A 74 0.70 -5.33 -27.20
C ASN A 74 1.66 -6.52 -27.24
N CYS A 75 2.93 -6.31 -26.87
CA CYS A 75 3.96 -7.33 -26.81
C CYS A 75 3.58 -8.43 -25.80
N THR A 76 3.72 -9.70 -26.19
CA THR A 76 3.32 -10.85 -25.37
C THR A 76 4.15 -11.00 -24.10
N GLU A 77 5.40 -10.54 -24.11
CA GLU A 77 6.35 -10.67 -23.00
C GLU A 77 5.96 -9.90 -21.73
N TYR A 78 5.22 -8.79 -21.90
CA TYR A 78 4.78 -7.90 -20.83
C TYR A 78 3.32 -8.11 -20.44
N LYS A 79 2.63 -9.05 -21.09
CA LYS A 79 1.28 -9.47 -20.66
C LYS A 79 1.39 -10.34 -19.42
N PHE A 80 0.28 -10.43 -18.68
CA PHE A 80 0.17 -11.36 -17.56
C PHE A 80 0.29 -12.80 -18.08
N ILE A 81 1.20 -13.56 -17.47
CA ILE A 81 1.35 -14.99 -17.69
C ILE A 81 1.08 -15.65 -16.34
N PRO A 82 0.02 -16.47 -16.22
CA PRO A 82 -0.27 -17.15 -14.96
C PRO A 82 0.89 -18.10 -14.63
N SER A 83 1.46 -17.95 -13.43
CA SER A 83 2.45 -18.87 -12.88
C SER A 83 1.79 -19.79 -11.85
N ASN A 84 2.29 -21.03 -11.74
CA ASN A 84 1.82 -21.99 -10.75
C ASN A 84 2.41 -21.75 -9.35
N ASP A 85 3.31 -20.76 -9.20
CA ASP A 85 4.12 -20.60 -8.00
C ASP A 85 3.45 -19.76 -6.90
N ASN A 86 2.15 -19.46 -6.94
CA ASN A 86 1.44 -18.59 -5.97
C ASN A 86 2.11 -17.22 -5.74
N PHE A 87 2.94 -16.77 -6.68
CA PHE A 87 3.67 -15.53 -6.59
C PHE A 87 3.37 -14.66 -7.80
N LEU A 88 3.07 -13.40 -7.52
CA LEU A 88 2.83 -12.38 -8.53
C LEU A 88 3.99 -11.38 -8.52
N GLN A 89 4.43 -10.99 -9.72
CA GLN A 89 5.43 -9.96 -9.89
C GLN A 89 5.11 -9.15 -11.16
N GLY A 90 5.21 -7.82 -11.04
CA GLY A 90 5.10 -6.91 -12.18
C GLY A 90 6.28 -7.05 -13.15
N LYS A 91 6.11 -6.54 -14.37
CA LYS A 91 7.18 -6.43 -15.36
C LYS A 91 7.17 -5.04 -15.98
N GLU A 92 8.35 -4.44 -16.13
CA GLU A 92 8.53 -3.13 -16.76
C GLU A 92 9.20 -3.22 -18.15
N TYR A 93 8.91 -2.23 -19.02
CA TYR A 93 9.44 -2.17 -20.40
C TYR A 93 10.80 -1.44 -20.49
N ILE A 94 10.94 -0.28 -19.83
CA ILE A 94 12.01 0.69 -20.13
C ILE A 94 13.08 0.73 -19.03
N LYS A 95 12.71 0.40 -17.79
CA LYS A 95 13.63 0.45 -16.65
C LYS A 95 13.75 -0.94 -16.02
N PRO A 96 14.96 -1.41 -15.70
CA PRO A 96 15.15 -2.62 -14.91
C PRO A 96 14.81 -2.32 -13.45
N VAL A 97 13.52 -2.17 -13.15
CA VAL A 97 13.01 -2.05 -11.78
C VAL A 97 12.62 -3.44 -11.30
N ASN A 98 13.09 -3.79 -10.11
CA ASN A 98 12.70 -5.03 -9.47
C ASN A 98 11.39 -4.78 -8.71
N HIS A 99 10.27 -5.26 -9.25
CA HIS A 99 8.99 -5.17 -8.56
C HIS A 99 8.96 -6.09 -7.34
N PRO A 100 8.31 -5.69 -6.24
CA PRO A 100 8.13 -6.56 -5.09
C PRO A 100 7.35 -7.80 -5.50
N LYS A 101 7.76 -8.95 -4.94
CA LYS A 101 7.12 -10.24 -5.15
C LYS A 101 5.95 -10.35 -4.15
N VAL A 102 4.74 -10.52 -4.66
CA VAL A 102 3.51 -10.65 -3.86
C VAL A 102 3.17 -12.13 -3.70
N ASP A 103 3.06 -12.59 -2.47
CA ASP A 103 2.62 -13.94 -2.11
C ASP A 103 1.09 -13.98 -2.04
N THR A 104 0.47 -14.84 -2.87
CA THR A 104 -0.99 -15.00 -2.97
C THR A 104 -1.55 -16.08 -2.06
N ASP A 105 -0.72 -16.74 -1.24
CA ASP A 105 -1.21 -17.70 -0.25
C ASP A 105 -2.20 -17.04 0.71
N MET A 106 -3.28 -17.75 0.99
CA MET A 106 -4.31 -17.31 1.94
C MET A 106 -3.80 -17.39 3.38
N GLN A 107 -3.91 -16.29 4.10
CA GLN A 107 -3.63 -16.16 5.53
C GLN A 107 -4.90 -15.77 6.28
N HIS A 108 -5.28 -16.60 7.25
CA HIS A 108 -6.36 -16.29 8.17
C HIS A 108 -5.81 -15.45 9.32
N LEU A 109 -6.41 -14.28 9.54
CA LEU A 109 -6.01 -13.39 10.62
C LEU A 109 -6.50 -13.92 11.99
N PRO A 110 -5.69 -13.80 13.06
CA PRO A 110 -6.11 -14.13 14.41
C PRO A 110 -7.22 -13.18 14.88
N SER A 111 -8.05 -13.62 15.83
CA SER A 111 -9.07 -12.75 16.42
C SER A 111 -8.50 -11.74 17.41
N CYS A 112 -9.08 -10.55 17.43
CA CYS A 112 -8.85 -9.49 18.39
C CYS A 112 -10.17 -8.90 18.88
N GLN A 113 -10.14 -8.33 20.09
CA GLN A 113 -11.23 -7.56 20.66
C GLN A 113 -10.77 -6.11 20.87
N MET A 114 -11.60 -5.15 20.46
CA MET A 114 -11.42 -3.74 20.79
C MET A 114 -11.81 -3.54 22.24
N ILE A 115 -10.89 -2.97 23.01
CA ILE A 115 -11.13 -2.59 24.40
C ILE A 115 -11.34 -1.08 24.40
N ASP A 116 -12.49 -0.64 24.90
CA ASP A 116 -12.81 0.77 25.00
C ASP A 116 -11.96 1.44 26.10
N TYR A 117 -11.76 2.75 25.99
CA TYR A 117 -11.06 3.51 27.02
C TYR A 117 -11.90 3.58 28.30
N LYS A 118 -11.23 3.64 29.45
CA LYS A 118 -11.92 3.82 30.73
C LYS A 118 -12.63 5.19 30.73
N GLN A 119 -13.88 5.20 31.17
CA GLN A 119 -14.65 6.43 31.32
C GLN A 119 -13.92 7.41 32.24
N ILE A 120 -13.87 8.69 31.85
CA ILE A 120 -13.33 9.75 32.71
C ILE A 120 -14.30 9.92 33.90
N PRO A 121 -13.81 9.91 35.16
CA PRO A 121 -14.67 10.11 36.31
C PRO A 121 -15.37 11.48 36.20
N ARG A 122 -16.70 11.47 36.22
CA ARG A 122 -17.49 12.71 36.24
C ARG A 122 -17.41 13.34 37.64
N PRO A 123 -17.31 14.68 37.76
CA PRO A 123 -17.38 15.32 39.06
C PRO A 123 -18.74 15.03 39.72
N LEU A 124 -18.72 14.77 41.02
CA LEU A 124 -19.93 14.56 41.81
C LEU A 124 -20.79 15.83 41.75
N ALA A 125 -22.09 15.66 41.46
CA ALA A 125 -23.04 16.77 41.49
C ALA A 125 -23.04 17.41 42.89
N LYS A 126 -22.90 18.73 42.98
CA LYS A 126 -23.08 19.48 44.23
C LYS A 126 -24.49 19.20 44.76
N LYS A 127 -24.59 18.67 45.97
CA LYS A 127 -25.86 18.66 46.72
C LYS A 127 -26.18 20.11 47.09
N ASN A 128 -27.39 20.55 46.72
CA ASN A 128 -27.99 21.80 47.18
C ASN A 128 -28.43 21.68 48.64
#